data_AF-A0A821P3Y2-F1
#
_entry.id   AF-A0A821P3Y2-F1
#
_cell.length_a   1.000
_cell.length_b   1.000
_cell.length_c   1.000
_cell.angle_alpha   90.00
_cell.angle_beta   90.00
_cell.angle_gamma   90.00
#
_symmetry.space_group_name_H-M   'P 1'
#
loop_
_entity.id
_entity.type
_entity.pdbx_description
1 polymer ?
#
loop_
_entity_poly.entity_id
_entity_poly.type
_entity_poly.pdbx_seq_one_letter_code
_entity_poly.pdbx_strand_id
1 'polypeptide(L)'
;MALNSTVTSGFDLVKQLQQWSRNNFRQDTTFCTIDVTDLYTMVPQIKGVLSLKKMLDQLKLKQVGGLKVETIIRLSRFVMTNNYFSYNGQFYHQ
;
A
#
# COMPACT_ATOMS: atom_id res chain seq x y z
N MET A 1 -12.17 8.08 -4.96
CA MET A 1 -11.90 6.73 -5.49
C MET A 1 -11.28 5.81 -4.44
N ALA A 2 -10.18 6.18 -3.77
CA ALA A 2 -9.55 5.29 -2.78
C ALA A 2 -10.46 4.87 -1.60
N LEU A 3 -11.28 5.77 -1.05
CA LEU A 3 -12.13 5.47 0.13
C LEU A 3 -13.08 4.28 -0.05
N ASN A 4 -13.55 4.01 -1.27
CA ASN A 4 -14.52 2.93 -1.54
C ASN A 4 -13.85 1.60 -1.89
N SER A 5 -12.52 1.57 -2.04
CA SER A 5 -11.74 0.39 -2.38
C SER A 5 -10.66 0.05 -1.35
N THR A 6 -10.45 0.92 -0.35
CA THR A 6 -9.52 0.64 0.75
C THR A 6 -10.15 -0.36 1.70
N VAL A 7 -9.53 -1.53 1.82
CA VAL A 7 -9.86 -2.51 2.85
C VAL A 7 -8.90 -2.31 4.01
N THR A 8 -9.42 -1.90 5.16
CA THR A 8 -8.64 -1.75 6.41
C THR A 8 -8.83 -2.93 7.36
N SER A 9 -9.83 -3.77 7.11
CA SER A 9 -10.26 -4.87 7.97
C SER A 9 -10.74 -6.05 7.11
N GLY A 10 -10.07 -7.19 7.25
CA GLY A 10 -10.47 -8.42 6.57
C GLY A 10 -11.85 -8.92 7.03
N PHE A 11 -12.20 -8.69 8.29
CA PHE A 11 -13.50 -9.06 8.84
C PHE A 11 -14.64 -8.27 8.20
N ASP A 12 -14.47 -6.96 8.05
CA ASP A 12 -15.49 -6.12 7.41
C ASP A 12 -15.62 -6.46 5.93
N LEU A 13 -14.50 -6.79 5.26
CA LEU A 13 -14.52 -7.27 3.89
C LEU A 13 -15.34 -8.57 3.75
N VAL A 14 -15.13 -9.55 4.64
CA VAL A 14 -15.90 -10.81 4.60
C VAL A 14 -17.39 -10.56 4.82
N LYS A 15 -17.77 -9.68 5.77
CA LYS A 15 -19.17 -9.29 5.97
C LYS A 15 -19.79 -8.66 4.73
N GLN A 16 -19.07 -7.74 4.08
CA GLN A 16 -19.53 -7.09 2.86
C GLN A 16 -19.67 -8.10 1.71
N LEU A 17 -18.72 -9.04 1.58
CA LEU A 17 -18.80 -10.13 0.61
C LEU A 17 -20.00 -11.03 0.84
N GLN A 18 -20.31 -11.37 2.10
CA GLN A 18 -21.51 -12.15 2.46
C GLN A 18 -22.82 -11.41 2.15
N GLN A 19 -22.84 -10.08 2.30
CA GLN A 19 -24.01 -9.29 1.91
C GLN A 19 -24.16 -9.23 0.39
N TRP A 20 -23.05 -8.98 -0.30
CA TRP A 20 -22.99 -8.95 -1.76
C TRP A 20 -23.40 -10.29 -2.39
N SER A 21 -22.98 -11.42 -1.81
CA SER A 21 -23.23 -12.75 -2.36
C SER A 21 -24.72 -13.11 -2.41
N ARG A 22 -25.55 -12.58 -1.50
CA ARG A 22 -27.00 -12.86 -1.45
C ARG A 22 -27.73 -12.55 -2.76
N ASN A 23 -27.27 -11.53 -3.49
CA ASN A 23 -27.91 -11.06 -4.72
C ASN A 23 -27.10 -11.39 -5.98
N ASN A 24 -25.81 -11.71 -5.84
CA ASN A 24 -24.88 -11.78 -6.97
C ASN A 24 -24.26 -13.17 -7.19
N PHE A 25 -24.31 -14.06 -6.19
CA PHE A 25 -23.69 -15.38 -6.28
C PHE A 25 -24.57 -16.33 -7.10
N ARG A 26 -23.98 -16.98 -8.11
CA ARG A 26 -24.65 -17.92 -9.02
C ARG A 26 -23.96 -19.29 -8.97
N GLN A 27 -24.62 -20.33 -9.45
CA GLN A 27 -24.06 -21.69 -9.48
C GLN A 27 -22.76 -21.78 -10.30
N ASP A 28 -22.58 -20.93 -11.31
CA ASP A 28 -21.40 -20.87 -12.18
C ASP A 28 -20.33 -19.89 -11.68
N THR A 29 -20.51 -19.30 -10.49
CA THR A 29 -19.53 -18.36 -9.93
C THR A 29 -18.28 -19.11 -9.50
N THR A 30 -17.15 -18.81 -10.16
CA THR A 30 -15.84 -19.39 -9.83
C THR A 30 -15.12 -18.54 -8.79
N PHE A 31 -14.62 -19.19 -7.73
CA PHE A 31 -13.76 -18.56 -6.75
C PHE A 31 -12.30 -18.68 -7.18
N CYS A 32 -11.58 -17.56 -7.18
CA CYS A 32 -10.15 -17.52 -7.47
C CYS A 32 -9.43 -16.83 -6.31
N THR A 33 -8.37 -17.47 -5.82
CA THR A 33 -7.45 -16.88 -4.84
C THR A 33 -6.14 -16.56 -5.53
N ILE A 34 -5.65 -15.36 -5.30
CA ILE A 34 -4.34 -14.92 -5.77
C ILE A 34 -3.53 -14.56 -4.53
N ASP A 35 -2.32 -15.10 -4.45
CA ASP A 35 -1.36 -14.72 -3.44
C ASP A 35 -0.31 -13.78 -4.03
N VAL A 36 0.13 -12.81 -3.24
CA VAL A 36 1.18 -11.86 -3.64
C VAL A 36 2.42 -12.19 -2.84
N THR A 37 3.39 -12.81 -3.51
CA THR A 37 4.69 -13.12 -2.91
C THR A 37 5.55 -11.87 -2.81
N ASP A 38 6.40 -11.81 -1.78
CA ASP A 38 7.47 -10.81 -1.67
C ASP A 38 6.97 -9.35 -1.71
N LEU A 39 5.75 -9.09 -1.23
CA LEU A 39 5.08 -7.79 -1.35
C LEU A 39 5.97 -6.61 -0.93
N TYR A 40 6.67 -6.74 0.21
CA TYR A 40 7.50 -5.66 0.75
C TYR A 40 8.78 -5.42 -0.06
N THR A 41 9.42 -6.47 -0.57
CA THR A 41 10.66 -6.35 -1.33
C THR A 41 10.42 -5.98 -2.78
N MET A 42 9.21 -6.23 -3.30
CA MET A 42 8.82 -5.93 -4.68
C MET A 42 8.24 -4.53 -4.88
N VAL A 43 8.11 -3.70 -3.83
CA VAL A 43 7.65 -2.32 -3.98
C VAL A 43 8.66 -1.53 -4.82
N PRO A 44 8.32 -1.03 -6.02
CA PRO A 44 9.28 -0.32 -6.84
C PRO A 44 9.55 1.06 -6.22
N GLN A 45 10.77 1.28 -5.72
CA GLN A 45 11.14 2.43 -4.88
C GLN A 45 10.64 3.78 -5.44
N ILE A 46 10.93 4.08 -6.70
CA ILE A 46 10.51 5.34 -7.35
C ILE A 46 8.99 5.40 -7.53
N LYS A 47 8.36 4.32 -7.98
CA LYS A 47 6.90 4.30 -8.19
C LYS A 47 6.15 4.40 -6.86
N GLY A 48 6.68 3.81 -5.79
CA GLY A 48 6.15 3.92 -4.44
C GLY A 48 6.12 5.38 -3.95
N VAL A 49 7.23 6.10 -4.10
CA VAL A 49 7.30 7.54 -3.76
C VAL A 49 6.33 8.37 -4.59
N LEU A 50 6.21 8.09 -5.90
CA LEU A 50 5.26 8.79 -6.77
C LEU A 50 3.81 8.51 -6.39
N SER A 51 3.48 7.27 -6.02
CA SER A 51 2.16 6.89 -5.50
C SER A 51 1.83 7.62 -4.20
N LEU A 52 2.79 7.73 -3.27
CA LEU A 52 2.64 8.52 -2.05
C LEU A 52 2.36 10.00 -2.37
N LYS A 53 3.15 10.60 -3.27
CA LYS A 53 2.92 11.99 -3.71
C LYS A 53 1.51 12.15 -4.28
N LYS A 54 1.09 11.26 -5.18
CA LYS A 54 -0.25 11.29 -5.79
C LYS A 54 -1.34 11.20 -4.73
N MET A 55 -1.17 10.36 -3.70
CA MET A 55 -2.12 10.27 -2.59
C MET A 55 -2.20 11.58 -1.80
N LEU A 56 -1.06 12.17 -1.42
CA LEU A 56 -1.02 13.45 -0.68
C LEU A 56 -1.65 14.59 -1.49
N ASP A 57 -1.37 14.64 -2.80
CA ASP A 57 -1.97 15.61 -3.73
C ASP A 57 -3.50 15.43 -3.83
N GLN A 58 -3.98 14.18 -3.93
CA GLN A 58 -5.42 13.86 -3.96
C GLN A 58 -6.15 14.25 -2.68
N LEU A 59 -5.49 14.08 -1.53
CA LEU A 59 -6.02 14.49 -0.23
C LEU A 59 -5.89 16.02 0.01
N LYS A 60 -5.29 16.76 -0.94
CA LYS A 60 -5.03 18.20 -0.86
C LYS A 60 -4.27 18.61 0.41
N LEU A 61 -3.40 17.72 0.90
CA LEU A 61 -2.61 17.96 2.10
C LEU A 61 -1.42 18.86 1.77
N LYS A 62 -1.20 19.89 2.60
CA LYS A 62 0.01 20.73 2.52
C LYS A 62 1.08 20.30 3.52
N GLN A 63 0.65 19.66 4.61
CA GLN A 63 1.50 19.16 5.67
C GLN A 63 0.91 17.93 6.35
N VAL A 64 1.75 17.10 6.95
CA VAL A 64 1.36 15.96 7.81
C VAL A 64 2.20 16.01 9.07
N GLY A 65 1.58 15.99 10.25
CA GLY A 65 2.30 16.06 11.52
C GLY A 65 3.21 17.29 11.65
N GLY A 66 2.84 18.42 11.05
CA GLY A 66 3.66 19.66 11.03
C GLY A 66 4.77 19.68 9.98
N LEU A 67 5.00 18.59 9.24
CA LEU A 67 6.01 18.53 8.16
C LEU A 67 5.39 18.88 6.82
N LYS A 68 6.08 19.70 6.02
CA LYS A 68 5.67 19.98 4.63
C LYS A 68 5.66 18.70 3.80
N VAL A 69 4.71 18.57 2.88
CA VAL A 69 4.62 17.41 1.96
C VAL A 69 5.93 17.19 1.19
N GLU A 70 6.61 18.24 0.75
CA GLU A 70 7.90 18.11 0.08
C GLU A 70 8.95 17.39 0.95
N THR A 71 9.00 17.73 2.25
CA THR A 71 9.90 17.06 3.21
C THR A 71 9.57 15.58 3.33
N ILE A 72 8.29 15.24 3.43
CA ILE A 72 7.82 13.86 3.53
C ILE A 72 8.21 13.07 2.28
N ILE A 73 8.04 13.64 1.09
CA ILE A 73 8.41 12.98 -0.17
C ILE A 73 9.93 12.78 -0.28
N ARG A 74 10.73 13.78 0.11
CA ARG A 74 12.20 13.65 0.12
C ARG A 74 12.67 12.58 1.10
N LEU A 75 12.13 12.54 2.31
CA LEU A 75 12.44 11.52 3.31
C LEU A 75 12.00 10.13 2.86
N SER A 76 10.80 10.01 2.29
CA SER A 76 10.30 8.74 1.77
C SER A 76 11.20 8.21 0.65
N ARG A 77 11.62 9.09 -0.27
CA ARG A 77 12.61 8.71 -1.30
C ARG A 77 13.91 8.23 -0.67
N PHE A 78 14.43 8.98 0.30
CA PHE A 78 15.67 8.61 0.98
C PHE A 78 15.57 7.22 1.61
N VAL A 79 14.54 6.96 2.43
CA VAL A 79 14.36 5.65 3.09
C VAL A 79 14.19 4.52 2.09
N MET A 80 13.37 4.73 1.05
CA MET A 80 13.11 3.70 0.04
C MET A 80 14.36 3.34 -0.78
N THR A 81 15.29 4.28 -1.00
CA THR A 81 16.52 4.03 -1.79
C THR A 81 17.74 3.70 -0.94
N ASN A 82 17.70 3.96 0.37
CA ASN A 82 18.81 3.78 1.29
C ASN A 82 18.47 2.73 2.35
N ASN A 83 17.99 1.58 1.90
CA ASN A 83 17.70 0.48 2.79
C ASN A 83 19.00 -0.27 3.12
N TYR A 84 19.63 0.09 4.23
CA TYR A 84 20.84 -0.54 4.73
C TYR A 84 20.52 -1.43 5.93
N PHE A 85 21.11 -2.62 5.97
CA PHE A 85 20.96 -3.56 7.08
C PHE A 85 22.31 -4.19 7.44
N SER A 86 22.49 -4.55 8.71
CA SER A 86 23.70 -5.22 9.18
C SER A 86 23.42 -6.69 9.46
N TYR A 87 24.33 -7.56 9.02
CA TYR A 87 24.26 -8.99 9.28
C TYR A 87 25.67 -9.59 9.36
N ASN A 88 25.94 -10.36 10.42
CA ASN A 88 27.24 -10.99 10.67
C ASN A 88 28.44 -10.02 10.59
N GLY A 89 28.31 -8.83 11.20
CA GLY A 89 29.36 -7.81 11.22
C GLY A 89 29.60 -7.09 9.88
N GLN A 90 28.77 -7.35 8.87
CA GLN A 90 28.83 -6.70 7.55
C GLN A 90 27.60 -5.82 7.33
N PHE A 91 27.76 -4.78 6.51
CA PHE A 91 26.67 -3.92 6.06
C PHE A 91 26.26 -4.27 4.63
N TYR A 92 24.96 -4.26 4.39
CA TYR A 92 24.35 -4.56 3.11
C TYR A 92 23.41 -3.43 2.71
N HIS A 93 23.22 -3.27 1.40
CA HIS A 93 22.29 -2.33 0.80
C HIS A 93 21.34 -3.11 -0.10
N GLN A 94 20.04 -2.91 0.09
CA GLN A 94 18.98 -3.53 -0.71
C GLN A 94 18.56 -2.65 -1.89
#